data_AF-T0L7L2-F1
#
_entry.id   AF-T0L7L2-F1
#
_cell.length_a   1.000
_cell.length_b   1.000
_cell.length_c   1.000
_cell.angle_alpha   90.00
_cell.angle_beta   90.00
_cell.angle_gamma   90.00
#
_symmetry.space_group_name_H-M   'P 1'
#
loop_
_entity.id
_entity.type
_entity.pdbx_description
1 polymer ?
#
loop_
_entity_poly.entity_id
_entity_poly.type
_entity_poly.pdbx_seq_one_letter_code
_entity_poly.pdbx_strand_id
1 'polypeptide(L)'
;MGLLVLVDNKDDLVYKHVFNNTLNIYDLLVVCYGSIDILNTIIKMNKSNYFECIDTHEDFEVTAYIFNSFYKCFFIHKKLKNVKKFMYEICQIFREKIVYEDVWSYEDQINDINDIYRIYFKI
;
A
#
# COMPACT_ATOMS: atom_id res chain seq x y z
N MET A 1 -4.60 12.26 -2.38
CA MET A 1 -5.04 11.40 -3.49
C MET A 1 -4.09 10.24 -3.63
N GLY A 2 -4.58 9.01 -3.52
CA GLY A 2 -3.77 7.81 -3.66
C GLY A 2 -4.58 6.54 -3.53
N LEU A 3 -3.94 5.42 -3.88
CA LEU A 3 -4.46 4.07 -3.81
C LEU A 3 -3.54 3.27 -2.87
N LEU A 4 -4.12 2.66 -1.84
CA LEU A 4 -3.44 1.68 -0.99
C LEU A 4 -3.83 0.29 -1.46
N VAL A 5 -2.85 -0.59 -1.58
CA VAL A 5 -3.02 -1.96 -2.05
C VAL A 5 -2.28 -2.92 -1.13
N LEU A 6 -2.90 -4.03 -0.78
CA LEU A 6 -2.23 -5.18 -0.19
C LEU A 6 -2.31 -6.34 -1.18
N VAL A 7 -1.16 -6.93 -1.48
CA VAL A 7 -1.06 -8.19 -2.23
C VAL A 7 -0.43 -9.27 -1.36
N ASP A 8 -0.81 -10.52 -1.61
CA ASP A 8 -0.24 -11.66 -0.90
C ASP A 8 1.13 -12.08 -1.48
N ASN A 9 1.62 -13.24 -1.03
CA ASN A 9 2.87 -13.82 -1.48
C ASN A 9 2.81 -14.41 -2.91
N LYS A 10 1.62 -14.59 -3.47
CA LYS A 10 1.38 -15.01 -4.86
C LYS A 10 1.13 -13.84 -5.80
N ASP A 11 1.27 -12.61 -5.30
CA ASP A 11 0.98 -11.38 -6.01
C ASP A 11 -0.53 -11.19 -6.33
N ASP A 12 -1.40 -11.90 -5.59
CA ASP A 12 -2.84 -11.74 -5.68
C ASP A 12 -3.32 -10.54 -4.87
N LEU A 13 -4.26 -9.78 -5.41
CA LEU A 13 -4.85 -8.61 -4.76
C LEU A 13 -5.75 -9.05 -3.60
N VAL A 14 -5.35 -8.74 -2.37
CA VAL A 14 -6.11 -9.07 -1.16
C VAL A 14 -6.92 -7.88 -0.67
N TYR A 15 -6.38 -6.68 -0.82
CA TYR A 15 -7.03 -5.45 -0.37
C TYR A 15 -6.71 -4.29 -1.29
N LYS A 16 -7.69 -3.40 -1.48
CA LYS A 16 -7.50 -2.09 -2.11
C LYS A 16 -8.31 -1.04 -1.39
N HIS A 17 -7.78 0.17 -1.31
CA HIS A 17 -8.48 1.31 -0.73
C HIS A 17 -8.12 2.61 -1.43
N VAL A 18 -9.15 3.35 -1.81
CA VAL A 18 -9.02 4.60 -2.56
C VAL A 18 -9.29 5.76 -1.62
N PHE A 19 -8.31 6.67 -1.46
CA PHE A 19 -8.46 7.84 -0.59
C PHE A 19 -9.14 9.03 -1.27
N ASN A 20 -9.44 8.96 -2.57
CA ASN A 20 -10.23 9.97 -3.28
C ASN A 20 -10.87 9.36 -4.54
N ASN A 21 -12.20 9.44 -4.63
CA ASN A 21 -13.01 8.83 -5.69
C ASN A 21 -12.86 9.45 -7.09
N THR A 22 -12.05 10.50 -7.24
CA THR A 22 -11.85 11.18 -8.54
C THR A 22 -10.76 10.55 -9.40
N LEU A 23 -10.04 9.53 -8.90
CA LEU A 23 -8.99 8.83 -9.65
C LEU A 23 -9.56 7.64 -10.43
N ASN A 24 -9.06 7.44 -11.66
CA ASN A 24 -9.28 6.20 -12.38
C ASN A 24 -8.49 5.08 -11.69
N ILE A 25 -9.18 4.27 -10.89
CA ILE A 25 -8.57 3.19 -10.11
C ILE A 25 -7.88 2.14 -10.98
N TYR A 26 -8.37 1.93 -12.21
CA TYR A 26 -7.84 0.89 -13.10
C TYR A 26 -6.42 1.22 -13.56
N ASP A 27 -6.14 2.48 -13.88
CA ASP A 27 -4.81 2.92 -14.30
C ASP A 27 -3.80 2.72 -13.15
N LEU A 28 -4.19 3.07 -11.92
CA LEU A 28 -3.34 2.88 -10.74
C LEU A 28 -3.13 1.41 -10.38
N LEU A 29 -4.11 0.54 -10.63
CA LEU A 29 -3.93 -0.91 -10.45
C LEU A 29 -2.95 -1.48 -11.47
N VAL A 30 -2.98 -1.01 -12.73
CA VAL A 30 -1.98 -1.40 -13.74
C VAL A 30 -0.58 -0.99 -13.30
N VAL A 31 -0.42 0.25 -12.80
CA VAL A 31 0.84 0.73 -12.20
C VAL A 31 1.26 -0.19 -11.05
N CYS A 32 0.33 -0.53 -10.14
CA CYS A 32 0.60 -1.44 -9.02
C CYS A 32 1.18 -2.78 -9.50
N TYR A 33 0.54 -3.42 -10.49
CA TYR A 33 0.99 -4.70 -11.01
C TYR A 33 2.37 -4.61 -11.68
N GLY A 34 2.63 -3.55 -12.44
CA GLY A 34 3.97 -3.31 -13.00
C GLY A 34 5.03 -3.10 -11.91
N SER A 35 4.69 -2.40 -10.83
CA SER A 35 5.59 -2.15 -9.70
C SER A 35 5.90 -3.41 -8.88
N ILE A 36 5.07 -4.46 -8.93
CA ILE A 36 5.36 -5.75 -8.29
C ILE A 36 6.63 -6.39 -8.88
N ASP A 37 6.77 -6.39 -10.20
CA ASP A 37 7.94 -6.95 -10.89
C ASP A 37 9.23 -6.20 -10.53
N ILE A 38 9.13 -4.86 -10.43
CA ILE A 38 10.23 -4.00 -10.02
C ILE A 38 10.63 -4.33 -8.57
N LEU A 39 9.66 -4.40 -7.65
CA LEU A 39 9.92 -4.74 -6.26
C LEU A 39 10.54 -6.13 -6.12
N ASN A 40 10.01 -7.13 -6.81
CA ASN A 40 10.53 -8.51 -6.84
C ASN A 40 11.98 -8.59 -7.35
N THR A 41 12.41 -7.61 -8.15
CA THR A 41 13.81 -7.48 -8.58
C THR A 41 14.67 -6.82 -7.50
N ILE A 42 14.19 -5.72 -6.90
CA ILE A 42 14.91 -4.96 -5.87
C ILE A 42 15.18 -5.81 -4.62
N ILE A 43 14.22 -6.63 -4.19
CA ILE A 43 14.33 -7.43 -2.95
C ILE A 43 15.42 -8.50 -3.01
N LYS A 44 15.84 -8.91 -4.22
CA LYS A 44 16.96 -9.84 -4.40
C LYS A 44 18.29 -9.21 -3.97
N MET A 45 18.37 -7.88 -3.98
CA MET A 45 19.58 -7.11 -3.69
C MET A 45 19.51 -6.35 -2.35
N ASN A 46 18.31 -6.17 -1.79
CA ASN A 46 18.08 -5.35 -0.60
C ASN A 46 17.19 -6.08 0.42
N LYS A 47 17.63 -6.14 1.67
CA LYS A 47 16.91 -6.75 2.80
C LYS A 47 16.03 -5.76 3.58
N SER A 48 15.84 -4.54 3.08
CA SER A 48 14.91 -3.58 3.68
C SER A 48 13.47 -4.05 3.53
N ASN A 49 12.65 -3.76 4.54
CA ASN A 49 11.20 -3.97 4.47
C ASN A 49 10.47 -2.74 3.94
N TYR A 50 11.12 -1.57 3.88
CA TYR A 50 10.51 -0.33 3.40
C TYR A 50 11.29 0.21 2.19
N PHE A 51 10.54 0.60 1.16
CA PHE A 51 11.06 1.17 -0.08
C PHE A 51 10.31 2.46 -0.38
N GLU A 52 11.00 3.59 -0.26
CA GLU A 52 10.39 4.91 -0.33
C GLU A 52 9.76 5.21 -1.69
N CYS A 53 10.45 4.91 -2.78
CA CYS A 53 9.95 5.07 -4.14
C CYS A 53 10.56 3.97 -4.99
N ILE A 54 9.75 3.00 -5.38
CA ILE A 54 10.19 1.90 -6.25
C ILE A 54 9.89 2.16 -7.71
N ASP A 55 8.90 3.01 -7.99
CA ASP A 55 8.41 3.32 -9.32
C ASP A 55 7.71 4.68 -9.32
N THR A 56 7.54 5.25 -10.50
CA THR A 56 6.85 6.52 -10.72
C THR A 56 5.99 6.43 -11.98
N HIS A 57 4.76 6.95 -11.92
CA HIS A 57 3.88 7.07 -13.07
C HIS A 57 3.19 8.44 -13.04
N GLU A 58 3.47 9.28 -14.04
CA GLU A 58 3.02 10.68 -14.07
C GLU A 58 3.41 11.43 -12.78
N ASP A 59 2.43 11.99 -12.06
CA ASP A 59 2.59 12.68 -10.78
C ASP A 59 2.60 11.72 -9.56
N PHE A 60 2.51 10.40 -9.79
CA PHE A 60 2.44 9.40 -8.72
C PHE A 60 3.78 8.74 -8.46
N GLU A 61 4.07 8.57 -7.19
CA GLU A 61 5.16 7.76 -6.65
C GLU A 61 4.57 6.47 -6.08
N VAL A 62 5.30 5.36 -6.21
CA VAL A 62 4.93 4.07 -5.63
C VAL A 62 5.85 3.77 -4.47
N THR A 63 5.33 3.82 -3.25
CA THR A 63 6.00 3.35 -2.04
C THR A 63 5.60 1.91 -1.76
N ALA A 64 6.54 1.09 -1.30
CA ALA A 64 6.26 -0.29 -0.91
C ALA A 64 6.75 -0.62 0.50
N TYR A 65 6.01 -1.50 1.18
CA TYR A 65 6.40 -2.15 2.41
C TYR A 65 6.21 -3.66 2.29
N ILE A 66 7.22 -4.44 2.67
CA ILE A 66 7.19 -5.91 2.63
C ILE A 66 7.11 -6.45 4.05
N PHE A 67 6.14 -7.33 4.27
CA PHE A 67 5.99 -8.06 5.52
C PHE A 67 6.90 -9.29 5.55
N ASN A 68 7.26 -9.75 6.75
CA ASN A 68 7.99 -11.00 6.91
C ASN A 68 7.20 -12.22 6.39
N SER A 69 5.87 -12.10 6.25
CA SER A 69 4.98 -13.09 5.62
C SER A 69 4.98 -13.03 4.09
N PHE A 70 5.84 -12.20 3.47
CA PHE A 70 5.91 -11.92 2.04
C PHE A 70 4.69 -11.22 1.42
N TYR A 71 3.72 -10.81 2.23
CA TYR A 71 2.74 -9.82 1.83
C TYR A 71 3.44 -8.51 1.45
N LYS A 72 2.85 -7.77 0.52
CA LYS A 72 3.40 -6.51 0.03
C LYS A 72 2.30 -5.46 0.10
N CYS A 73 2.56 -4.38 0.81
CA CYS A 73 1.70 -3.20 0.86
C CYS A 73 2.27 -2.15 -0.06
N PHE A 74 1.50 -1.74 -1.06
CA PHE A 74 1.83 -0.66 -1.97
C PHE A 74 0.97 0.56 -1.65
N PHE A 75 1.58 1.72 -1.69
CA PHE A 75 0.86 2.98 -1.66
C PHE A 75 1.27 3.80 -2.87
N ILE A 76 0.32 4.03 -3.75
CA ILE A 76 0.47 4.81 -4.96
C ILE A 76 -0.10 6.18 -4.67
N HIS A 77 0.75 7.20 -4.65
CA HIS A 77 0.37 8.51 -4.13
C HIS A 77 1.04 9.63 -4.89
N LYS A 78 0.39 10.80 -4.92
CA LYS A 78 1.09 12.03 -5.29
C LYS A 78 2.19 12.31 -4.26
N LYS A 79 3.14 13.18 -4.60
CA LYS A 79 4.22 13.56 -3.67
C LYS A 79 3.68 14.06 -2.32
N LEU A 80 3.82 13.25 -1.27
CA LEU A 80 3.31 13.50 0.08
C LEU A 80 4.44 13.46 1.11
N LYS A 81 4.30 14.23 2.19
CA LYS A 81 5.21 14.16 3.34
C LYS A 81 4.71 13.12 4.33
N ASN A 82 5.62 12.51 5.11
CA ASN A 82 5.31 11.52 6.16
C ASN A 82 4.83 10.15 5.68
N VAL A 83 4.99 9.82 4.39
CA VAL A 83 4.56 8.53 3.82
C VAL A 83 5.14 7.34 4.60
N LYS A 84 6.42 7.38 4.98
CA LYS A 84 7.05 6.31 5.76
C LYS A 84 6.33 6.01 7.08
N LYS A 85 5.89 7.05 7.80
CA LYS A 85 5.20 6.90 9.09
C LYS A 85 3.78 6.37 8.87
N PHE A 86 3.08 6.93 7.89
CA PHE A 86 1.77 6.44 7.45
C PHE A 86 1.82 4.95 7.10
N MET A 87 2.75 4.55 6.23
CA MET A 87 2.93 3.15 5.83
C MET A 87 3.23 2.24 7.02
N TYR A 88 4.03 2.69 7.98
CA TYR A 88 4.34 1.91 9.16
C TYR A 88 3.08 1.64 10.01
N GLU A 89 2.23 2.63 10.25
CA GLU A 89 0.97 2.45 11.00
C GLU A 89 -0.02 1.54 10.26
N ILE A 90 -0.19 1.76 8.96
CA ILE A 90 -1.01 0.91 8.10
C ILE A 90 -0.52 -0.56 8.15
N CYS A 91 0.79 -0.76 8.13
CA CYS A 91 1.36 -2.10 8.24
C CYS A 91 1.19 -2.72 9.64
N GLN A 92 1.11 -1.94 10.73
CA GLN A 92 0.75 -2.52 12.04
C GLN A 92 -0.68 -3.05 12.01
N ILE A 93 -1.61 -2.27 11.45
CA ILE A 93 -3.00 -2.67 11.25
C ILE A 93 -3.04 -3.96 10.44
N PHE A 94 -2.47 -3.99 9.24
CA PHE A 94 -2.50 -5.22 8.44
C PHE A 94 -1.80 -6.41 9.10
N ARG A 95 -0.74 -6.20 9.90
CA ARG A 95 -0.03 -7.30 10.58
C ARG A 95 -0.91 -8.01 11.59
N GLU A 96 -1.59 -7.28 12.46
CA GLU A 96 -2.53 -7.88 13.41
C GLU A 96 -3.58 -8.68 12.63
N LYS A 97 -4.07 -8.11 11.53
CA LYS A 97 -5.16 -8.67 10.74
C LYS A 97 -4.80 -9.93 9.96
N ILE A 98 -3.63 -9.97 9.33
CA ILE A 98 -3.12 -11.15 8.61
C ILE A 98 -2.95 -12.35 9.55
N VAL A 99 -2.61 -12.11 10.83
CA VAL A 99 -2.37 -13.17 11.81
C VAL A 99 -3.67 -13.86 12.27
N TYR A 100 -4.81 -13.17 12.26
CA TYR A 100 -6.04 -13.69 12.86
C TYR A 100 -7.02 -14.39 11.91
N GLU A 101 -6.75 -14.47 10.60
CA GLU A 101 -7.56 -15.22 9.59
C GLU A 101 -9.10 -15.01 9.65
N ASP A 102 -9.60 -13.97 10.32
CA ASP A 102 -11.04 -13.76 10.43
C ASP A 102 -11.64 -13.34 9.09
N VAL A 103 -12.85 -13.80 8.78
CA VAL A 103 -13.59 -13.38 7.59
C VAL A 103 -14.11 -11.96 7.82
N TRP A 104 -13.44 -10.98 7.22
CA TRP A 104 -13.65 -9.55 7.51
C TRP A 104 -14.96 -8.97 6.95
N SER A 105 -15.64 -8.13 7.74
CA SER A 105 -16.51 -7.08 7.19
C SER A 105 -15.61 -6.00 6.57
N TYR A 106 -15.89 -5.60 5.34
CA TYR A 106 -15.09 -4.61 4.60
C TYR A 106 -15.26 -3.18 5.17
N GLU A 107 -16.36 -2.93 5.90
CA GLU A 107 -16.81 -1.60 6.30
C GLU A 107 -16.05 -1.00 7.49
N ASP A 108 -15.70 -1.79 8.52
CA ASP A 108 -15.00 -1.28 9.70
C ASP A 108 -13.54 -0.88 9.40
N GLN A 109 -12.93 -1.48 8.37
CA GLN A 109 -11.54 -1.22 7.95
C GLN A 109 -11.35 0.16 7.31
N ILE A 110 -12.39 0.66 6.65
CA ILE A 110 -12.36 1.90 5.87
C ILE A 110 -12.18 3.11 6.80
N ASN A 111 -12.78 3.07 8.00
CA ASN A 111 -12.76 4.21 8.92
C ASN A 111 -11.37 4.42 9.52
N ASP A 112 -10.74 3.38 10.07
CA ASP A 112 -9.40 3.48 10.66
C ASP A 112 -8.35 3.95 9.64
N ILE A 113 -8.38 3.37 8.43
CA ILE A 113 -7.42 3.68 7.38
C ILE A 113 -7.62 5.11 6.86
N ASN A 114 -8.87 5.56 6.71
CA ASN A 114 -9.16 6.95 6.34
C ASN A 114 -8.77 7.95 7.43
N ASP A 115 -8.99 7.63 8.71
CA ASP A 115 -8.65 8.52 9.81
C ASP A 115 -7.14 8.65 9.96
N ILE A 116 -6.39 7.56 9.82
CA ILE A 116 -4.92 7.60 9.76
C ILE A 116 -4.45 8.43 8.56
N TYR A 117 -5.05 8.23 7.39
CA TYR A 117 -4.73 9.04 6.21
C TYR A 117 -4.93 10.55 6.47
N ARG A 118 -6.05 10.92 7.09
CA ARG A 118 -6.35 12.32 7.47
C ARG A 118 -5.36 12.86 8.49
N ILE A 119 -4.97 12.09 9.50
CA ILE A 119 -3.97 12.49 10.50
C ILE A 119 -2.63 12.83 9.83
N TYR A 120 -2.19 11.99 8.90
CA TYR A 120 -0.87 12.14 8.28
C TYR A 120 -0.80 13.19 7.18
N PHE A 121 -1.88 13.36 6.41
CA PHE A 121 -1.85 14.20 5.23
C PHE A 121 -2.72 15.47 5.35
N LYS A 122 -3.58 15.58 6.37
CA LYS A 122 -4.45 16.75 6.62
C LYS A 122 -5.27 17.18 5.38
N ILE A 123 -5.73 16.18 4.62
CA ILE A 123 -6.57 16.34 3.42
C ILE A 123 -7.99 15.94 3.78
#